data_AF-A0A349JJK0-F1
#
_entry.id   AF-A0A349JJK0-F1
#
_cell.length_a   1.000
_cell.length_b   1.000
_cell.length_c   1.000
_cell.angle_alpha   90.00
_cell.angle_beta   90.00
_cell.angle_gamma   90.00
#
_symmetry.space_group_name_H-M   'P 1'
#
loop_
_entity.id
_entity.type
_entity.pdbx_description
1 polymer ?
#
loop_
_entity_poly.entity_id
_entity_poly.type
_entity_poly.pdbx_seq_one_letter_code
_entity_poly.pdbx_strand_id
1 'polypeptide(L)'
;RDRILQPILEAWDKLRLARIPLLGYLSASRSSESLSFLRFQACTYEVPDCITNCPNVGFAATLSYADKAPCQVFEPLRDAILWATILSPGQRSPFWKSQSRILDLYGLNSVYFCYVHVGTEIARIEVPEWVVEDSAQLDLALGMMLAQVHKGGGYPVTLAEAHNQAVVKGGDRGRFFALLEQEMIKAGLKNVGISYKETRKRGSIA
;
A
#
# COMPACT_ATOMS: atom_id res chain seq x y z
N ARG A 1 -11.78 -14.05 -2.89
CA ARG A 1 -10.68 -13.70 -3.81
C ARG A 1 -11.24 -13.31 -5.18
N ASP A 2 -12.00 -14.19 -5.82
CA ASP A 2 -12.48 -13.97 -7.20
C ASP A 2 -13.49 -12.82 -7.34
N ARG A 3 -14.28 -12.53 -6.30
CA ARG A 3 -15.25 -11.42 -6.33
C ARG A 3 -14.67 -10.02 -6.20
N ILE A 4 -13.40 -9.88 -5.82
CA ILE A 4 -12.76 -8.58 -5.57
C ILE A 4 -11.51 -8.43 -6.42
N LEU A 5 -10.57 -9.38 -6.31
CA LEU A 5 -9.28 -9.27 -6.98
C LEU A 5 -9.42 -9.36 -8.50
N GLN A 6 -10.18 -10.34 -9.02
CA GLN A 6 -10.31 -10.51 -10.47
C GLN A 6 -10.94 -9.28 -11.15
N PRO A 7 -12.06 -8.71 -10.66
CA PRO A 7 -12.58 -7.45 -11.21
C PRO A 7 -11.57 -6.29 -11.18
N ILE A 8 -10.73 -6.20 -10.15
CA ILE A 8 -9.68 -5.17 -10.07
C ILE A 8 -8.62 -5.39 -11.15
N LEU A 9 -8.15 -6.63 -11.34
CA LEU A 9 -7.17 -6.97 -12.37
C LEU A 9 -7.73 -6.76 -13.79
N GLU A 10 -9.00 -7.13 -14.02
CA GLU A 10 -9.69 -6.83 -15.29
C GLU A 10 -9.79 -5.32 -15.55
N ALA A 11 -10.02 -4.51 -14.51
CA ALA A 11 -10.01 -3.06 -14.64
C ALA A 11 -8.60 -2.53 -14.96
N TRP A 12 -7.54 -3.11 -14.38
CA TRP A 12 -6.16 -2.76 -14.70
C TRP A 12 -5.82 -3.09 -16.15
N ASP A 13 -6.29 -4.22 -16.67
CA ASP A 13 -6.12 -4.57 -18.09
C ASP A 13 -6.83 -3.57 -19.01
N LYS A 14 -8.02 -3.08 -18.64
CA LYS A 14 -8.70 -2.02 -19.39
C LYS A 14 -7.88 -0.72 -19.40
N LEU A 15 -7.30 -0.33 -18.27
CA LEU A 15 -6.42 0.85 -18.20
C LEU A 15 -5.17 0.68 -19.05
N ARG A 16 -4.53 -0.51 -18.99
CA ARG A 16 -3.35 -0.86 -19.80
C ARG A 16 -3.65 -0.79 -21.30
N LEU A 17 -4.74 -1.40 -21.74
CA LEU A 17 -5.18 -1.36 -23.15
C LEU A 17 -5.53 0.05 -23.62
N ALA A 18 -6.08 0.87 -22.72
CA ALA A 18 -6.37 2.28 -22.97
C ALA A 18 -5.14 3.20 -22.85
N ARG A 19 -3.96 2.67 -22.51
CA ARG A 19 -2.70 3.42 -22.33
C ARG A 19 -2.80 4.50 -21.24
N ILE A 20 -3.59 4.24 -20.20
CA ILE A 20 -3.79 5.14 -19.06
C ILE A 20 -2.91 4.65 -17.92
N PRO A 21 -1.85 5.35 -17.50
CA PRO A 21 -0.96 4.89 -16.45
C PRO A 21 -1.67 4.76 -15.09
N LEU A 22 -1.25 3.75 -14.31
CA LEU A 22 -1.70 3.53 -12.95
C LEU A 22 -0.54 3.72 -11.97
N LEU A 23 -0.77 4.46 -10.90
CA LEU A 23 0.24 4.76 -9.88
C LEU A 23 -0.39 4.74 -8.48
N GLY A 24 0.25 4.02 -7.57
CA GLY A 24 0.01 4.05 -6.14
C GLY A 24 1.00 4.98 -5.44
N TYR A 25 0.50 5.79 -4.50
CA TYR A 25 1.31 6.67 -3.66
C TYR A 25 1.15 6.25 -2.20
N LEU A 26 2.27 5.89 -1.56
CA LEU A 26 2.32 5.51 -0.16
C LEU A 26 3.18 6.52 0.61
N SER A 27 2.49 7.36 1.38
CA SER A 27 3.09 8.28 2.35
C SER A 27 3.65 7.52 3.56
N ALA A 28 4.66 8.08 4.21
CA ALA A 28 5.24 7.59 5.46
C ALA A 28 5.53 6.07 5.43
N SER A 29 6.05 5.58 4.29
CA SER A 29 6.27 4.16 4.06
C SER A 29 7.20 3.57 5.13
N ARG A 30 6.74 2.50 5.79
CA ARG A 30 7.53 1.73 6.77
C ARG A 30 8.25 0.53 6.15
N SER A 31 8.33 0.49 4.83
CA SER A 31 8.94 -0.62 4.11
C SER A 31 10.47 -0.65 4.30
N SER A 32 11.03 -1.85 4.16
CA SER A 32 12.46 -2.17 4.18
C SER A 32 12.82 -3.14 3.05
N GLU A 33 12.02 -3.12 1.97
CA GLU A 33 12.11 -4.03 0.84
C GLU A 33 13.33 -3.70 -0.02
N SER A 34 13.67 -2.43 -0.24
CA SER A 34 14.89 -2.06 -0.98
C SER A 34 16.16 -2.37 -0.17
N LEU A 35 16.13 -2.12 1.15
CA LEU A 35 17.20 -2.44 2.07
C LEU A 35 17.44 -3.95 2.21
N SER A 36 16.42 -4.77 1.96
CA SER A 36 16.58 -6.23 1.99
C SER A 36 17.61 -6.73 0.98
N PHE A 37 17.88 -5.99 -0.10
CA PHE A 37 18.96 -6.32 -1.03
C PHE A 37 20.36 -6.11 -0.45
N LEU A 38 20.54 -5.23 0.54
CA LEU A 38 21.83 -5.06 1.22
C LEU A 38 22.22 -6.30 2.05
N ARG A 39 21.26 -7.18 2.34
CA ARG A 39 21.53 -8.47 2.98
C ARG A 39 22.40 -9.38 2.12
N PHE A 40 22.39 -9.23 0.79
CA PHE A 40 23.28 -9.98 -0.10
C PHE A 40 24.74 -9.63 0.18
N GLN A 41 25.05 -8.34 0.31
CA GLN A 41 26.39 -7.88 0.64
C GLN A 41 26.80 -8.25 2.08
N ALA A 42 25.85 -8.24 3.02
CA ALA A 42 26.10 -8.60 4.41
C ALA A 42 26.02 -10.13 4.68
N CYS A 43 25.77 -10.95 3.66
CA CYS A 43 25.66 -12.40 3.83
C CYS A 43 27.04 -13.00 4.08
N THR A 44 27.14 -13.86 5.09
CA THR A 44 28.38 -14.60 5.39
C THR A 44 28.61 -15.78 4.45
N TYR A 45 27.61 -16.14 3.65
CA TYR A 45 27.67 -17.23 2.69
C TYR A 45 27.83 -16.66 1.28
N GLU A 46 28.74 -17.25 0.51
CA GLU A 46 29.00 -16.84 -0.88
C GLU A 46 27.76 -16.99 -1.78
N VAL A 47 26.98 -18.07 -1.54
CA VAL A 47 25.68 -18.30 -2.18
C VAL A 47 24.59 -18.23 -1.10
N PRO A 48 23.76 -17.18 -1.09
CA PRO A 48 22.68 -17.03 -0.12
C PRO A 48 21.58 -18.09 -0.32
N ASP A 49 21.48 -19.04 0.62
CA ASP A 49 20.32 -19.91 0.79
C ASP A 49 19.79 -19.76 2.21
N CYS A 50 18.83 -18.86 2.36
CA CYS A 50 18.24 -18.51 3.65
C CYS A 50 17.54 -19.69 4.34
N ILE A 51 16.95 -20.62 3.59
CA ILE A 51 16.20 -21.76 4.14
C ILE A 51 17.19 -22.77 4.75
N THR A 52 18.28 -23.05 4.02
CA THR A 52 19.31 -24.01 4.45
C THR A 52 20.26 -23.42 5.49
N ASN A 53 20.76 -22.20 5.25
CA ASN A 53 21.84 -21.61 6.04
C ASN A 53 21.33 -20.86 7.28
N CYS A 54 20.04 -20.51 7.32
CA CYS A 54 19.47 -19.74 8.42
C CYS A 54 18.07 -20.27 8.84
N PRO A 55 17.92 -21.55 9.20
CA PRO A 55 16.61 -22.17 9.45
C PRO A 55 15.88 -21.62 10.69
N ASN A 56 16.63 -21.03 11.63
CA ASN A 56 16.12 -20.59 12.94
C ASN A 56 15.88 -19.08 13.04
N VAL A 57 16.04 -18.33 11.95
CA VAL A 57 15.82 -16.87 11.94
C VAL A 57 14.54 -16.59 11.15
N GLY A 58 13.59 -15.91 11.80
CA GLY A 58 12.23 -15.74 11.28
C GLY A 58 12.20 -14.96 9.96
N PHE A 59 11.84 -15.64 8.87
CA PHE A 59 11.55 -15.01 7.57
C PHE A 59 10.13 -14.42 7.48
N ALA A 60 9.33 -14.56 8.54
CA ALA A 60 7.94 -14.13 8.57
C ALA A 60 7.66 -13.27 9.80
N ALA A 61 7.01 -12.13 9.59
CA ALA A 61 6.58 -11.15 10.60
C ALA A 61 5.56 -11.70 11.65
N THR A 62 5.36 -13.02 11.71
CA THR A 62 4.35 -13.70 12.53
C THR A 62 4.94 -14.75 13.49
N LEU A 63 6.26 -14.93 13.54
CA LEU A 63 6.92 -15.75 14.55
C LEU A 63 7.78 -14.85 15.44
N SER A 64 7.36 -14.67 16.69
CA SER A 64 8.30 -14.34 17.76
C SER A 64 9.27 -15.51 17.90
N TYR A 65 10.59 -15.34 17.81
CA TYR A 65 11.59 -15.97 18.71
C TYR A 65 13.04 -15.57 18.38
N ALA A 66 13.72 -15.11 19.45
CA ALA A 66 15.15 -15.03 19.76
C ALA A 66 16.16 -14.32 18.83
N ASP A 67 16.40 -14.77 17.59
CA ASP A 67 17.62 -14.37 16.87
C ASP A 67 17.37 -13.85 15.45
N LYS A 68 18.17 -12.84 15.06
CA LYS A 68 18.21 -12.28 13.71
C LYS A 68 19.27 -12.99 12.88
N ALA A 69 19.05 -13.09 11.57
CA ALA A 69 20.10 -13.56 10.65
C ALA A 69 21.32 -12.63 10.76
N PRO A 70 22.56 -13.14 10.68
CA PRO A 70 23.77 -12.31 10.73
C PRO A 70 23.76 -11.16 9.70
N CYS A 71 23.12 -11.38 8.55
CA CYS A 71 23.00 -10.37 7.48
C CYS A 71 21.90 -9.33 7.70
N GLN A 72 21.07 -9.42 8.75
CA GLN A 72 19.99 -8.46 9.07
C GLN A 72 20.49 -7.22 9.83
N VAL A 73 21.73 -6.80 9.56
CA VAL A 73 22.36 -5.64 10.21
C VAL A 73 21.58 -4.33 9.96
N PHE A 74 20.94 -4.22 8.80
CA PHE A 74 20.20 -3.02 8.37
C PHE A 74 18.72 -3.00 8.74
N GLU A 75 18.19 -4.04 9.40
CA GLU A 75 16.76 -4.15 9.71
C GLU A 75 16.16 -2.97 10.51
N PRO A 76 16.90 -2.31 11.43
CA PRO A 76 16.36 -1.11 12.10
C PRO A 76 16.14 0.08 11.16
N LEU A 77 16.80 0.11 10.00
CA LEU A 77 16.69 1.19 9.03
C LEU A 77 15.49 0.97 8.10
N ARG A 78 14.78 2.04 7.78
CA ARG A 78 13.67 2.03 6.81
C ARG A 78 14.13 2.59 5.48
N ASP A 79 13.54 2.09 4.39
CA ASP A 79 13.88 2.53 3.03
C ASP A 79 13.75 4.05 2.89
N ALA A 80 12.67 4.62 3.42
CA ALA A 80 12.42 6.06 3.38
C ALA A 80 13.53 6.89 4.07
N ILE A 81 14.12 6.38 5.16
CA ILE A 81 15.21 7.06 5.86
C ILE A 81 16.50 6.97 5.05
N LEU A 82 16.80 5.82 4.45
CA LEU A 82 17.96 5.70 3.55
C LEU A 82 17.84 6.68 2.37
N TRP A 83 16.70 6.68 1.69
CA TRP A 83 16.53 7.52 0.50
C TRP A 83 16.47 9.01 0.83
N ALA A 84 16.08 9.39 2.05
CA ALA A 84 16.15 10.76 2.52
C ALA A 84 17.59 11.30 2.63
N THR A 85 18.60 10.44 2.77
CA THR A 85 20.01 10.87 2.81
C THR A 85 20.67 10.97 1.43
N ILE A 86 20.02 10.42 0.40
CA ILE A 86 20.59 10.28 -0.95
C ILE A 86 19.88 11.20 -1.95
N LEU A 87 18.54 11.26 -1.90
CA LEU A 87 17.73 11.96 -2.90
C LEU A 87 17.56 13.43 -2.54
N SER A 88 17.69 14.29 -3.55
CA SER A 88 17.23 15.68 -3.50
C SER A 88 15.75 15.79 -3.91
N PRO A 89 15.01 16.85 -3.52
CA PRO A 89 13.65 17.08 -3.97
C PRO A 89 13.48 16.96 -5.49
N GLY A 90 12.45 16.22 -5.93
CA GLY A 90 12.18 15.90 -7.33
C GLY A 90 12.95 14.69 -7.87
N GLN A 91 13.94 14.17 -7.14
CA GLN A 91 14.65 12.96 -7.53
C GLN A 91 13.92 11.71 -7.05
N ARG A 92 14.20 10.61 -7.76
CA ARG A 92 13.75 9.28 -7.41
C ARG A 92 14.90 8.29 -7.36
N SER A 93 14.70 7.22 -6.60
CA SER A 93 15.54 6.05 -6.64
C SER A 93 15.32 5.22 -7.92
N PRO A 94 16.13 4.17 -8.16
CA PRO A 94 15.79 3.12 -9.12
C PRO A 94 14.45 2.44 -8.80
N PHE A 95 13.94 1.66 -9.75
CA PHE A 95 12.79 0.80 -9.54
C PHE A 95 13.23 -0.61 -9.11
N TRP A 96 12.46 -1.22 -8.21
CA TRP A 96 12.57 -2.63 -7.85
C TRP A 96 11.26 -3.35 -8.12
N LYS A 97 11.37 -4.63 -8.49
CA LYS A 97 10.22 -5.53 -8.52
C LYS A 97 9.84 -5.92 -7.09
N SER A 98 8.59 -5.70 -6.70
CA SER A 98 8.12 -6.09 -5.37
C SER A 98 7.99 -7.59 -5.25
N GLN A 99 8.36 -8.11 -4.08
CA GLN A 99 8.29 -9.52 -3.71
C GLN A 99 7.20 -9.77 -2.66
N SER A 100 6.23 -8.86 -2.53
CA SER A 100 5.10 -9.05 -1.64
C SER A 100 4.29 -10.29 -2.04
N ARG A 101 4.08 -11.21 -1.11
CA ARG A 101 3.37 -12.49 -1.34
C ARG A 101 1.98 -12.33 -1.97
N ILE A 102 1.34 -11.17 -1.76
CA ILE A 102 0.03 -10.90 -2.36
C ILE A 102 0.09 -10.85 -3.90
N LEU A 103 1.25 -10.52 -4.46
CA LEU A 103 1.47 -10.43 -5.90
C LEU A 103 1.49 -11.80 -6.59
N ASP A 104 1.71 -12.90 -5.84
CA ASP A 104 1.52 -14.27 -6.34
C ASP A 104 0.08 -14.48 -6.86
N LEU A 105 -0.86 -13.63 -6.45
CA LEU A 105 -2.25 -13.68 -6.88
C LEU A 105 -2.55 -12.81 -8.10
N TYR A 106 -1.62 -11.98 -8.56
CA TYR A 106 -1.81 -10.95 -9.59
C TYR A 106 -1.49 -11.46 -11.00
N GLY A 107 -0.96 -12.68 -11.11
CA GLY A 107 -0.58 -13.30 -12.38
C GLY A 107 0.56 -12.52 -13.05
N LEU A 108 0.33 -12.03 -14.27
CA LEU A 108 1.32 -11.27 -15.03
C LEU A 108 1.43 -9.81 -14.59
N ASN A 109 0.58 -9.33 -13.68
CA ASN A 109 0.60 -7.95 -13.21
C ASN A 109 1.58 -7.76 -12.05
N SER A 110 2.88 -7.89 -12.33
CA SER A 110 3.91 -7.57 -11.34
C SER A 110 3.81 -6.10 -10.93
N VAL A 111 4.10 -5.79 -9.66
CA VAL A 111 4.19 -4.42 -9.17
C VAL A 111 5.66 -4.07 -8.95
N TYR A 112 6.04 -2.91 -9.46
CA TYR A 112 7.33 -2.29 -9.25
C TYR A 112 7.16 -1.09 -8.33
N PHE A 113 8.22 -0.73 -7.61
CA PHE A 113 8.19 0.43 -6.74
C PHE A 113 9.51 1.21 -6.80
N CYS A 114 9.43 2.50 -6.49
CA CYS A 114 10.59 3.35 -6.24
C CYS A 114 10.27 4.31 -5.09
N TYR A 115 11.28 5.05 -4.63
CA TYR A 115 11.13 6.12 -3.66
C TYR A 115 11.36 7.47 -4.35
N VAL A 116 10.50 8.44 -4.06
CA VAL A 116 10.59 9.80 -4.62
C VAL A 116 10.66 10.80 -3.48
N HIS A 117 11.64 11.71 -3.55
CA HIS A 117 11.68 12.85 -2.64
C HIS A 117 10.72 13.92 -3.14
N VAL A 118 9.52 14.00 -2.56
CA VAL A 118 8.48 14.94 -3.02
C VAL A 118 8.62 16.34 -2.41
N GLY A 119 9.61 16.54 -1.55
CA GLY A 119 9.97 17.83 -0.93
C GLY A 119 9.69 17.82 0.56
N THR A 120 8.52 17.34 0.96
CA THR A 120 8.07 17.21 2.36
C THR A 120 8.38 15.84 2.96
N GLU A 121 8.45 14.79 2.12
CA GLU A 121 8.73 13.43 2.54
C GLU A 121 9.42 12.61 1.43
N ILE A 122 9.83 11.40 1.79
CA ILE A 122 10.15 10.33 0.85
C ILE A 122 8.92 9.43 0.69
N ALA A 123 8.23 9.56 -0.44
CA ALA A 123 7.07 8.74 -0.77
C ALA A 123 7.49 7.45 -1.48
N ARG A 124 6.84 6.33 -1.15
CA ARG A 124 6.95 5.10 -1.95
C ARG A 124 5.92 5.15 -3.06
N ILE A 125 6.39 5.03 -4.30
CA ILE A 125 5.56 5.02 -5.49
C ILE A 125 5.51 3.59 -6.01
N GLU A 126 4.32 3.07 -6.24
CA GLU A 126 4.09 1.72 -6.77
C GLU A 126 3.39 1.80 -8.11
N VAL A 127 3.83 1.01 -9.08
CA VAL A 127 3.29 1.02 -10.44
C VAL A 127 3.30 -0.41 -11.00
N PRO A 128 2.31 -0.79 -11.82
CA PRO A 128 2.38 -2.06 -12.54
C PRO A 128 3.55 -2.10 -13.53
N GLU A 129 4.01 -3.32 -13.86
CA GLU A 129 5.09 -3.59 -14.81
C GLU A 129 4.93 -2.84 -16.14
N TRP A 130 3.73 -2.84 -16.73
CA TRP A 130 3.45 -2.17 -18.01
C TRP A 130 3.59 -0.64 -17.98
N VAL A 131 3.55 -0.02 -16.80
CA VAL A 131 3.84 1.42 -16.66
C VAL A 131 5.35 1.65 -16.64
N VAL A 132 6.12 0.79 -15.97
CA VAL A 132 7.59 0.92 -15.88
C VAL A 132 8.27 0.66 -17.23
N GLU A 133 7.75 -0.29 -18.00
CA GLU A 133 8.28 -0.65 -19.32
C GLU A 133 8.07 0.44 -20.38
N ASP A 134 7.15 1.38 -20.14
CA ASP A 134 6.84 2.49 -21.04
C ASP A 134 7.26 3.83 -20.42
N SER A 135 8.41 4.35 -20.85
CA SER A 135 8.98 5.58 -20.30
C SER A 135 8.05 6.79 -20.43
N ALA A 136 7.26 6.89 -21.50
CA ALA A 136 6.35 8.02 -21.68
C ALA A 136 5.20 7.98 -20.68
N GLN A 137 4.64 6.80 -20.42
CA GLN A 137 3.60 6.62 -19.41
C GLN A 137 4.14 6.81 -17.99
N LEU A 138 5.34 6.31 -17.72
CA LEU A 138 6.01 6.48 -16.44
C LEU A 138 6.28 7.95 -16.11
N ASP A 139 6.88 8.69 -17.05
CA ASP A 139 7.22 10.10 -16.87
C ASP A 139 5.97 10.95 -16.70
N LEU A 140 4.90 10.65 -17.47
CA LEU A 140 3.60 11.29 -17.32
C LEU A 140 3.02 11.05 -15.92
N ALA A 141 3.02 9.80 -15.44
CA ALA A 141 2.47 9.44 -14.14
C ALA A 141 3.23 10.12 -12.98
N LEU A 142 4.57 10.10 -13.05
CA LEU A 142 5.42 10.75 -12.05
C LEU A 142 5.24 12.28 -12.06
N GLY A 143 5.18 12.89 -13.25
CA GLY A 143 4.93 14.32 -13.40
C GLY A 143 3.57 14.74 -12.84
N MET A 144 2.50 13.98 -13.14
CA MET A 144 1.17 14.20 -12.57
C MET A 144 1.17 14.06 -11.04
N MET A 145 1.85 13.03 -10.52
CA MET A 145 1.98 12.82 -9.07
C MET A 145 2.66 14.02 -8.40
N LEU A 146 3.80 14.49 -8.93
CA LEU A 146 4.49 15.67 -8.41
C LEU A 146 3.61 16.93 -8.46
N ALA A 147 2.84 17.13 -9.56
CA ALA A 147 1.92 18.24 -9.67
C ALA A 147 0.79 18.17 -8.61
N GLN A 148 0.24 16.98 -8.35
CA GLN A 148 -0.75 16.77 -7.30
C GLN A 148 -0.17 17.04 -5.90
N VAL A 149 1.05 16.57 -5.63
CA VAL A 149 1.74 16.80 -4.36
C VAL A 149 2.02 18.29 -4.15
N HIS A 150 2.53 18.97 -5.17
CA HIS A 150 2.80 20.41 -5.11
C HIS A 150 1.52 21.20 -4.84
N LYS A 151 0.44 20.92 -5.57
CA LYS A 151 -0.86 21.57 -5.38
C LYS A 151 -1.45 21.30 -3.98
N GLY A 152 -1.20 20.13 -3.42
CA GLY A 152 -1.70 19.73 -2.10
C GLY A 152 -0.76 20.04 -0.94
N GLY A 153 0.31 20.82 -1.17
CA GLY A 153 1.21 21.26 -0.10
C GLY A 153 2.04 20.13 0.52
N GLY A 154 2.42 19.13 -0.27
CA GLY A 154 3.25 18.00 0.21
C GLY A 154 2.53 16.65 0.27
N TYR A 155 1.27 16.58 -0.18
CA TYR A 155 0.52 15.34 -0.33
C TYR A 155 -0.43 15.42 -1.55
N PRO A 156 -0.72 14.33 -2.29
CA PRO A 156 -1.58 14.41 -3.46
C PRO A 156 -3.00 14.87 -3.14
N VAL A 157 -3.48 15.95 -3.78
CA VAL A 157 -4.84 16.48 -3.59
C VAL A 157 -5.90 15.42 -3.85
N THR A 158 -5.73 14.61 -4.91
CA THR A 158 -6.66 13.52 -5.24
C THR A 158 -6.82 12.51 -4.11
N LEU A 159 -5.73 12.16 -3.43
CA LEU A 159 -5.78 11.23 -2.29
C LEU A 159 -6.35 11.88 -1.03
N ALA A 160 -6.04 13.16 -0.79
CA ALA A 160 -6.64 13.91 0.32
C ALA A 160 -8.16 13.98 0.16
N GLU A 161 -8.64 14.29 -1.05
CA GLU A 161 -10.06 14.33 -1.35
C GLU A 161 -10.71 12.95 -1.24
N ALA A 162 -10.08 11.91 -1.79
CA ALA A 162 -10.58 10.54 -1.65
C ALA A 162 -10.70 10.12 -0.17
N HIS A 163 -9.73 10.48 0.67
CA HIS A 163 -9.80 10.25 2.11
C HIS A 163 -11.01 10.96 2.73
N ASN A 164 -11.19 12.25 2.44
CA ASN A 164 -12.30 13.05 2.96
C ASN A 164 -13.68 12.52 2.53
N GLN A 165 -13.80 12.09 1.28
CA GLN A 165 -15.06 11.55 0.73
C GLN A 165 -15.38 10.13 1.23
N ALA A 166 -14.36 9.34 1.56
CA ALA A 166 -14.54 7.99 2.09
C ALA A 166 -14.96 7.96 3.57
N VAL A 167 -14.92 9.09 4.29
CA VAL A 167 -15.32 9.16 5.70
C VAL A 167 -16.82 8.88 5.84
N VAL A 168 -17.15 7.76 6.46
CA VAL A 168 -18.53 7.42 6.85
C VAL A 168 -18.93 8.26 8.07
N LYS A 169 -19.79 9.27 7.86
CA LYS A 169 -20.22 10.20 8.91
C LYS A 169 -21.31 9.59 9.78
N GLY A 170 -21.57 10.20 10.95
CA GLY A 170 -22.63 9.77 11.86
C GLY A 170 -24.01 9.70 11.20
N GLY A 171 -24.34 10.68 10.35
CA GLY A 171 -25.59 10.69 9.58
C GLY A 171 -25.69 9.53 8.57
N ASP A 172 -24.59 9.17 7.90
CA ASP A 172 -24.58 8.07 6.93
C ASP A 172 -24.81 6.73 7.63
N ARG A 173 -24.18 6.53 8.80
CA ARG A 173 -24.44 5.36 9.66
C ARG A 173 -25.90 5.30 10.09
N GLY A 174 -26.46 6.44 10.51
CA GLY A 174 -27.88 6.53 10.88
C GLY A 174 -28.81 6.09 9.74
N ARG A 175 -28.60 6.62 8.53
CA ARG A 175 -29.36 6.25 7.33
C ARG A 175 -29.21 4.76 6.98
N PHE A 176 -27.99 4.24 7.03
CA PHE A 176 -27.74 2.81 6.78
C PHE A 176 -28.54 1.93 7.73
N PHE A 177 -28.51 2.21 9.03
CA PHE A 177 -29.24 1.40 10.01
C PHE A 177 -30.76 1.57 9.91
N ALA A 178 -31.25 2.76 9.56
CA ALA A 178 -32.68 2.96 9.29
C ALA A 178 -33.15 2.14 8.07
N LEU A 179 -32.35 2.10 7.00
CA LEU A 179 -32.64 1.28 5.82
C LEU A 179 -32.60 -0.22 6.17
N LEU A 180 -31.60 -0.65 6.95
CA LEU A 180 -31.50 -2.02 7.43
C LEU A 180 -32.72 -2.41 8.27
N GLU A 181 -33.16 -1.55 9.18
CA GLU A 181 -34.36 -1.76 10.00
C GLU A 181 -35.61 -1.89 9.12
N GLN A 182 -35.76 -1.01 8.12
CA GLN A 182 -36.88 -1.07 7.18
C GLN A 182 -36.90 -2.39 6.39
N GLU A 183 -35.75 -2.85 5.88
CA GLU A 183 -35.66 -4.12 5.15
C GLU A 183 -35.91 -5.34 6.06
N MET A 184 -35.48 -5.29 7.32
CA MET A 184 -35.80 -6.33 8.31
C MET A 184 -37.31 -6.41 8.59
N ILE A 185 -37.97 -5.25 8.74
CA ILE A 185 -39.43 -5.19 8.92
C ILE A 185 -40.14 -5.76 7.69
N LYS A 186 -39.71 -5.39 6.47
CA LYS A 186 -40.26 -5.95 5.21
C LYS A 186 -40.08 -7.47 5.12
N ALA A 187 -38.96 -8.00 5.63
CA ALA A 187 -38.71 -9.44 5.70
C ALA A 187 -39.53 -10.17 6.79
N GLY A 188 -40.39 -9.46 7.53
CA GLY A 188 -41.30 -10.04 8.52
C GLY A 188 -40.74 -10.11 9.95
N LEU A 189 -39.57 -9.53 10.20
CA LEU A 189 -39.01 -9.43 11.56
C LEU A 189 -39.82 -8.42 12.38
N LYS A 190 -40.28 -8.85 13.55
CA LYS A 190 -40.98 -7.99 14.53
C LYS A 190 -40.00 -7.58 15.63
N ASN A 191 -40.20 -6.39 16.20
CA ASN A 191 -39.36 -5.82 17.27
C ASN A 191 -37.89 -5.59 16.88
N VAL A 192 -37.66 -5.09 15.67
CA VAL A 192 -36.32 -4.63 15.27
C VAL A 192 -35.98 -3.41 16.13
N GLY A 193 -34.87 -3.46 16.86
CA GLY A 193 -34.47 -2.41 17.77
C GLY A 193 -32.98 -2.47 18.07
N ILE A 194 -32.42 -1.33 18.47
CA ILE A 194 -31.00 -1.23 18.82
C ILE A 194 -30.72 -1.88 20.18
N SER A 195 -29.74 -2.78 20.21
CA SER A 195 -29.25 -3.38 21.45
C SER A 195 -28.70 -2.30 22.40
N TYR A 196 -28.89 -2.49 23.71
CA TYR A 196 -28.28 -1.66 24.76
C TYR A 196 -26.76 -1.48 24.61
N LYS A 197 -26.05 -2.49 24.09
CA LYS A 197 -24.60 -2.39 23.82
C LYS A 197 -24.28 -1.43 22.68
N GLU A 198 -25.13 -1.40 21.66
CA GLU A 198 -24.98 -0.57 20.48
C GLU A 198 -25.35 0.89 20.79
N THR A 199 -26.39 1.11 21.60
CA THR A 199 -26.79 2.43 22.09
C THR A 199 -25.65 3.13 22.84
N ARG A 200 -24.88 2.39 23.65
CA ARG A 200 -23.71 2.93 24.36
C ARG A 200 -22.54 3.28 23.44
N LYS A 201 -22.30 2.50 22.37
CA LYS A 201 -21.26 2.81 21.38
C LYS A 201 -21.62 4.01 20.52
N ARG A 202 -22.90 4.19 20.21
CA ARG A 202 -23.39 5.32 19.39
C ARG A 202 -23.34 6.66 20.13
N GLY A 203 -23.42 6.68 21.46
CA GLY A 203 -23.30 7.90 22.27
C GLY A 203 -21.86 8.33 22.61
N SER A 204 -20.86 7.46 22.40
CA SER A 204 -19.46 7.71 22.80
C SER A 204 -18.61 8.41 21.73
N ILE A 205 -19.18 8.75 20.58
CA ILE A 205 -18.46 9.31 19.40
C ILE A 205 -19.07 10.68 19.01
N ALA A 206 -19.52 11.45 20.00
CA ALA A 206 -19.93 12.84 19.83
C ALA A 206 -18.80 13.77 20.29
#